data_AF-M1AJ67-F1
#
_entry.id   AF-M1AJ67-F1
#
_cell.length_a   1.000
_cell.length_b   1.000
_cell.length_c   1.000
_cell.angle_alpha   90.00
_cell.angle_beta   90.00
_cell.angle_gamma   90.00
#
_symmetry.space_group_name_H-M   'P 1'
#
loop_
_entity.id
_entity.type
_entity.pdbx_description
1 polymer ?
#
loop_
_entity_poly.entity_id
_entity_poly.type
_entity_poly.pdbx_seq_one_letter_code
_entity_poly.pdbx_strand_id
1 'polypeptide(L)' 'MQALLDLLFAVEGSVSDAAKKLGLSTGALSRLLLSDDNLRMAVNEFRASKGIKPLK' A
#
# COMPACT_ATOMS: atom_id res chain seq x y z
N MET A 1 -11.64 2.85 -2.65
CA MET A 1 -10.58 2.02 -2.03
C MET A 1 -10.07 0.93 -2.96
N GLN A 2 -10.93 0.23 -3.73
CA GLN A 2 -10.49 -0.86 -4.63
C GLN A 2 -9.35 -0.48 -5.59
N ALA A 3 -9.47 0.65 -6.30
CA ALA A 3 -8.41 1.11 -7.22
C ALA A 3 -7.03 1.31 -6.57
N LEU A 4 -6.99 1.64 -5.28
CA LEU A 4 -5.72 1.77 -4.55
C LEU A 4 -5.12 0.41 -4.21
N LEU A 5 -5.96 -0.57 -3.86
CA LEU A 5 -5.53 -1.95 -3.68
C LEU A 5 -5.05 -2.54 -5.01
N ASP A 6 -5.81 -2.35 -6.10
CA ASP A 6 -5.43 -2.82 -7.44
C ASP A 6 -4.06 -2.27 -7.85
N LEU A 7 -3.82 -0.98 -7.59
CA LEU A 7 -2.52 -0.37 -7.82
C LEU A 7 -1.41 -1.02 -6.99
N LEU A 8 -1.63 -1.23 -5.69
CA LEU A 8 -0.66 -1.88 -4.81
C LEU A 8 -0.37 -3.31 -5.26
N PHE A 9 -1.38 -4.04 -5.73
CA PHE A 9 -1.21 -5.37 -6.31
C PHE A 9 -0.37 -5.32 -7.59
N ALA A 10 -0.65 -4.37 -8.48
CA ALA A 10 0.09 -4.17 -9.71
C ALA A 10 1.57 -3.78 -9.50
N VAL A 11 1.91 -3.19 -8.35
CA VAL A 11 3.30 -2.87 -7.95
C VAL A 11 3.86 -3.81 -6.88
N GLU A 12 3.28 -5.00 -6.74
CA GLU A 12 3.75 -6.05 -5.82
C GLU A 12 3.89 -5.61 -4.35
N GLY A 13 3.06 -4.67 -3.92
CA GLY A 13 2.99 -4.18 -2.54
C GLY A 13 4.00 -3.07 -2.25
N SER A 14 4.74 -2.58 -3.25
CA SER A 14 5.66 -1.45 -3.13
C SER A 14 4.90 -0.13 -2.93
N VAL A 15 4.93 0.40 -1.70
CA VAL A 15 4.32 1.71 -1.39
C VAL A 15 5.03 2.85 -2.14
N SER A 16 6.35 2.76 -2.32
CA SER A 16 7.10 3.77 -3.06
C SER A 16 6.71 3.83 -4.53
N ASP A 17 6.48 2.69 -5.17
CA ASP A 17 6.14 2.68 -6.60
C ASP A 17 4.66 3.03 -6.84
N ALA A 18 3.76 2.64 -5.93
CA ALA A 18 2.39 3.13 -5.92
C ALA A 18 2.35 4.65 -5.73
N ALA A 19 3.14 5.19 -4.80
CA ALA A 19 3.19 6.63 -4.55
C ALA A 19 3.68 7.41 -5.79
N LYS A 20 4.73 6.94 -6.48
CA LYS A 20 5.19 7.52 -7.75
C LYS A 20 4.10 7.56 -8.81
N LYS A 21 3.34 6.48 -8.97
CA LYS A 21 2.23 6.39 -9.95
C LYS A 21 1.08 7.35 -9.62
N LEU A 22 0.88 7.65 -8.34
CA LEU A 22 -0.16 8.59 -7.88
C LEU A 22 0.34 10.04 -7.78
N GLY A 23 1.61 10.33 -8.06
CA GLY A 23 2.19 11.66 -7.87
C GLY A 23 2.26 12.08 -6.39
N LEU A 24 2.33 11.12 -5.48
CA LEU A 24 2.39 11.34 -4.03
C LEU A 24 3.79 11.06 -3.48
N SER A 25 4.10 11.61 -2.31
CA SER A 25 5.25 11.13 -1.53
C SER A 25 4.91 9.77 -0.89
N THR A 26 5.93 8.92 -0.68
CA THR A 26 5.76 7.63 0.01
C THR A 26 5.13 7.79 1.40
N GLY A 27 5.50 8.85 2.12
CA GLY A 27 4.94 9.14 3.45
C GLY A 27 3.48 9.58 3.43
N ALA A 28 3.05 10.34 2.41
CA ALA A 28 1.65 10.72 2.24
C ALA A 28 0.79 9.48 1.95
N LEU A 29 1.24 8.62 1.03
CA LEU A 29 0.53 7.38 0.74
C LEU A 29 0.52 6.44 1.96
N SER A 30 1.64 6.30 2.68
CA SER A 30 1.70 5.48 3.89
C SER A 30 0.68 5.94 4.94
N ARG A 31 0.54 7.24 5.18
CA ARG A 31 -0.48 7.76 6.12
C ARG A 31 -1.90 7.45 5.67
N LEU A 32 -2.18 7.56 4.37
CA LEU A 32 -3.49 7.19 3.81
C LEU A 32 -3.77 5.69 4.03
N LEU A 33 -2.81 4.82 3.75
CA LEU A 33 -2.96 3.38 3.96
C LEU A 33 -3.16 3.00 5.43
N LEU A 34 -2.55 3.77 6.34
CA LEU A 34 -2.66 3.56 7.79
C LEU A 34 -3.90 4.22 8.41
N SER A 35 -4.57 5.12 7.70
CA SER A 35 -5.75 5.84 8.22
C SER A 35 -7.02 5.00 8.28
N ASP A 36 -7.03 3.84 7.62
CA ASP A 36 -8.16 2.90 7.59
C ASP A 36 -7.65 1.51 7.93
N ASP A 37 -8.23 0.88 8.97
CA ASP A 37 -7.78 -0.42 9.46
C ASP A 37 -8.01 -1.54 8.45
N ASN A 38 -9.11 -1.51 7.68
CA ASN A 38 -9.38 -2.53 6.66
C ASN A 38 -8.37 -2.42 5.52
N LEU A 39 -8.07 -1.19 5.09
CA LEU A 39 -7.07 -0.92 4.07
C LEU A 39 -5.68 -1.35 4.55
N ARG A 40 -5.31 -1.00 5.78
CA ARG A 40 -4.04 -1.40 6.41
C ARG A 40 -3.90 -2.92 6.47
N MET A 41 -4.95 -3.63 6.90
CA MET A 41 -4.95 -5.10 6.96
C MET A 41 -4.79 -5.72 5.57
N ALA A 42 -5.61 -5.33 4.59
CA ALA A 42 -5.55 -5.87 3.24
C ALA A 42 -4.18 -5.67 2.58
N VAL A 43 -3.57 -4.49 2.77
CA VAL A 43 -2.23 -4.20 2.25
C VAL A 43 -1.15 -5.02 2.97
N ASN A 44 -1.26 -5.18 4.30
CA ASN A 44 -0.30 -5.95 5.07
C ASN A 44 -0.38 -7.46 4.80
N GLU A 45 -1.58 -8.01 4.61
CA GLU A 45 -1.76 -9.40 4.17
C GLU A 45 -1.10 -9.63 2.82
N PHE A 46 -1.33 -8.73 1.86
CA PHE A 46 -0.69 -8.83 0.56
C PHE A 46 0.84 -8.70 0.65
N ARG A 47 1.36 -7.73 1.41
CA ARG A 47 2.81 -7.56 1.63
C ARG A 47 3.42 -8.79 2.30
N ALA A 48 2.75 -9.40 3.27
CA ALA A 48 3.19 -10.63 3.90
C ALA A 48 3.25 -11.79 2.90
N SER A 49 2.27 -11.91 1.99
CA SER A 49 2.28 -12.91 0.91
C SER A 49 3.48 -12.77 -0.05
N LYS A 50 4.07 -11.57 -0.13
CA LYS A 50 5.25 -11.24 -0.93
C LYS A 50 6.57 -11.28 -0.13
N GLY A 51 6.53 -11.66 1.16
CA GLY A 51 7.71 -11.66 2.04
C GLY A 51 8.19 -10.25 2.44
N ILE A 52 7.34 -9.24 2.27
CA ILE A 52 7.65 -7.84 2.57
C ILE A 52 7.15 -7.50 3.98
N LYS A 53 7.93 -6.69 4.73
CA LYS A 53 7.55 -6.23 6.07
C LYS A 53 6.21 -5.46 6.06
N PRO A 54 5.33 -5.63 7.06
CA PRO A 54 4.08 -4.87 7.13
C PRO A 54 4.34 -3.38 7.35
N LEU A 55 3.36 -2.56 6.95
CA LEU A 55 3.26 -1.15 7.30
C LEU A 55 2.91 -1.01 8.79
N LYS A 56 3.56 -0.05 9.46
CA LYS A 56 3.41 0.26 10.88
C LYS A 56 2.83 1.66 11.04
#